data_AF-A0A0E2E337-F1
#
_entry.id   AF-A0A0E2E337-F1
#
_cell.length_a   1.000
_cell.length_b   1.000
_cell.length_c   1.000
_cell.angle_alpha   90.00
_cell.angle_beta   90.00
_cell.angle_gamma   90.00
#
_symmetry.space_group_name_H-M   'P 1'
#
loop_
_entity.id
_entity.type
_entity.pdbx_description
1 polymer ?
#
loop_
_entity_poly.entity_id
_entity_poly.type
_entity_poly.pdbx_seq_one_letter_code
_entity_poly.pdbx_strand_id
1 'polypeptide(L)'
;MDFDFSRKIPIGIQSFEDLRRKNFLYVDKTLYAFKLANLGKVYFLSRPRRFGKSLFLSTLKAYFLGQKELFKGLYIEKAEEKAGRNRKKRSMG
;
A
#
# COMPACT_ATOMS: atom_id res chain seq x y z
N MET A 1 -2.33 6.92 19.72
CA MET A 1 -1.72 6.01 18.72
C MET A 1 -1.05 4.92 19.52
N ASP A 2 -1.66 3.74 19.56
CA ASP A 2 -1.10 2.60 20.29
C ASP A 2 -0.08 1.92 19.37
N PHE A 3 1.20 2.20 19.60
CA PHE A 3 2.27 1.48 18.92
C PHE A 3 2.39 0.09 19.55
N ASP A 4 2.02 -0.93 18.79
CA ASP A 4 2.21 -2.32 19.16
C ASP A 4 3.71 -2.69 19.07
N PHE A 5 4.41 -2.54 20.19
CA PHE A 5 5.83 -2.88 20.32
C PHE A 5 6.11 -4.39 20.33
N SER A 6 5.09 -5.25 20.30
CA SER A 6 5.28 -6.70 20.17
C SER A 6 5.77 -7.10 18.77
N ARG A 7 5.56 -6.23 17.77
CA ARG A 7 5.99 -6.46 16.39
C ARG A 7 7.45 -6.11 16.20
N LYS A 8 8.16 -6.98 15.48
CA LYS A 8 9.57 -6.77 15.14
C LYS A 8 9.72 -5.58 14.20
N ILE A 9 10.82 -4.83 14.35
CA ILE A 9 11.21 -3.79 13.40
C ILE A 9 11.79 -4.47 12.14
N PRO A 10 11.33 -4.11 10.93
CA PRO A 10 11.80 -4.71 9.68
C PRO A 10 13.19 -4.17 9.28
N ILE A 11 14.25 -4.54 10.00
CA ILE A 11 15.63 -4.17 9.61
C ILE A 11 16.03 -4.96 8.37
N GLY A 12 16.37 -4.27 7.28
CA GLY A 12 16.82 -4.89 6.02
C GLY A 12 15.71 -5.52 5.16
N ILE A 13 14.46 -5.59 5.64
CA ILE A 13 13.35 -6.14 4.86
C ILE A 13 12.87 -5.11 3.82
N GLN A 14 12.88 -5.52 2.56
CA GLN A 14 12.50 -4.68 1.42
C GLN A 14 11.28 -5.23 0.64
N SER A 15 10.81 -6.41 1.03
CA SER A 15 9.63 -7.06 0.45
C SER A 15 8.39 -6.70 1.27
N PHE A 16 7.41 -6.09 0.61
CA PHE A 16 6.11 -5.82 1.21
C PHE A 16 5.42 -7.11 1.65
N GLU A 17 5.46 -8.15 0.81
CA GLU A 17 4.88 -9.45 1.13
C GLU A 17 5.48 -10.07 2.40
N ASP A 18 6.81 -10.11 2.50
CA ASP A 18 7.49 -10.62 3.71
C ASP A 18 7.10 -9.83 4.94
N LEU A 19 7.08 -8.50 4.81
CA LEU A 19 6.72 -7.60 5.90
C LEU A 19 5.30 -7.86 6.40
N ARG A 20 4.34 -8.10 5.49
CA ARG A 20 2.93 -8.36 5.83
C ARG A 20 2.75 -9.77 6.40
N ARG A 21 3.33 -10.79 5.77
CA ARG A 21 3.18 -12.21 6.20
C ARG A 21 3.89 -12.49 7.52
N LYS A 22 5.05 -11.89 7.78
CA LYS A 22 5.84 -12.08 9.01
C LYS A 22 5.44 -11.11 10.13
N ASN A 23 4.35 -10.37 9.95
CA ASN A 23 3.76 -9.43 10.93
C ASN A 23 4.78 -8.42 11.50
N PHE A 24 5.64 -7.87 10.65
CA PHE A 24 6.55 -6.79 11.03
C PHE A 24 5.78 -5.48 11.22
N LEU A 25 6.36 -4.57 11.99
CA LEU A 25 5.86 -3.20 12.09
C LEU A 25 5.93 -2.52 10.71
N TYR A 26 4.81 -1.93 10.28
CA TYR A 26 4.69 -1.27 8.99
C TYR A 26 4.05 0.09 9.13
N VAL A 27 4.72 1.10 8.58
CA VAL A 27 4.12 2.43 8.41
C VAL A 27 3.30 2.40 7.12
N ASP A 28 1.98 2.47 7.26
CA ASP A 28 1.07 2.42 6.14
C ASP A 28 1.24 3.62 5.20
N LYS A 29 1.78 3.37 4.01
CA LYS A 29 1.93 4.35 2.92
C LYS A 29 0.96 4.08 1.76
N THR A 30 -0.02 3.20 1.94
CA THR A 30 -0.89 2.74 0.85
C THR A 30 -1.88 3.81 0.36
N LEU A 31 -2.09 4.88 1.14
CA LEU A 31 -2.72 6.12 0.65
C LEU A 31 -2.04 6.65 -0.62
N TYR A 32 -0.71 6.69 -0.63
CA TYR A 32 0.04 7.18 -1.78
C TYR A 32 -0.04 6.21 -2.96
N ALA A 33 0.00 4.90 -2.70
CA ALA A 33 -0.20 3.89 -3.74
C ALA A 33 -1.56 4.05 -4.44
N PHE A 34 -2.63 4.22 -3.66
CA PHE A 34 -3.98 4.45 -4.20
C PHE A 34 -4.07 5.73 -5.03
N LYS A 35 -3.51 6.84 -4.51
CA LYS A 35 -3.45 8.13 -5.22
C LYS A 35 -2.67 7.99 -6.54
N LEU A 36 -1.52 7.34 -6.52
CA LEU A 36 -0.69 7.10 -7.70
C LEU A 36 -1.47 6.31 -8.77
N ALA A 37 -2.20 5.28 -8.37
CA ALA A 37 -2.94 4.44 -9.30
C ALA A 37 -4.18 5.11 -9.91
N ASN A 38 -4.78 6.09 -9.21
CA ASN A 38 -6.10 6.61 -9.59
C ASN A 38 -6.11 8.10 -9.98
N LEU A 39 -5.09 8.91 -9.65
CA LEU A 39 -5.18 10.37 -9.78
C LEU A 39 -4.23 11.00 -10.81
N GLY A 40 -3.18 10.32 -11.27
CA GLY A 40 -2.14 10.96 -12.09
C GLY A 40 -1.73 10.17 -13.31
N LYS A 41 -1.32 10.90 -14.35
CA LYS A 41 -0.80 10.34 -15.61
C LYS A 41 0.69 10.01 -15.56
N VAL A 42 1.49 10.85 -14.89
CA VAL A 42 2.96 10.70 -14.79
C VAL A 42 3.41 11.16 -13.40
N TYR A 43 4.32 10.40 -12.78
CA TYR A 43 4.86 10.72 -11.46
C TYR A 43 6.38 10.72 -11.46
N PHE A 44 6.99 11.81 -10.98
CA PHE A 44 8.41 11.86 -10.69
C PHE A 44 8.67 11.37 -9.26
N LEU A 45 9.15 10.13 -9.15
CA LEU A 45 9.66 9.61 -7.89
C LEU A 45 11.11 10.06 -7.74
N SER A 46 11.33 11.26 -7.18
CA SER A 46 12.67 11.73 -6.80
C SER A 46 13.40 10.60 -6.04
N ARG A 47 14.74 10.51 -6.12
CA ARG A 47 15.58 9.43 -5.53
C ARG A 47 16.11 9.80 -4.12
N PRO A 48 15.29 10.09 -3.09
CA PRO A 48 15.83 10.29 -1.75
C PRO A 48 16.43 8.99 -1.24
N ARG A 49 17.69 9.06 -0.84
CA ARG A 49 18.46 7.92 -0.35
C ARG A 49 17.78 7.38 0.92
N ARG A 50 17.64 6.06 1.02
CA ARG A 50 16.98 5.35 2.13
C ARG A 50 15.48 5.63 2.34
N PHE A 51 14.78 6.26 1.40
CA PHE A 51 13.32 6.52 1.52
C PHE A 51 12.43 5.25 1.50
N GLY A 52 13.03 4.07 1.30
CA GLY A 52 12.28 2.81 1.19
C GLY A 52 11.67 2.59 -0.19
N LYS A 53 12.35 3.04 -1.26
CA LYS A 53 11.89 2.81 -2.64
C LYS A 53 11.62 1.34 -2.94
N SER A 54 12.51 0.44 -2.54
CA SER A 54 12.32 -0.99 -2.78
C SER A 54 11.03 -1.52 -2.11
N LEU A 55 10.78 -1.12 -0.86
CA LEU A 55 9.57 -1.50 -0.13
C LEU A 55 8.31 -0.89 -0.75
N PHE A 56 8.38 0.38 -1.16
CA PHE A 56 7.24 1.03 -1.78
C PHE A 56 6.95 0.45 -3.18
N LEU A 57 7.97 0.15 -3.97
CA LEU A 57 7.83 -0.51 -5.28
C LEU A 57 7.28 -1.93 -5.12
N SER A 58 7.73 -2.69 -4.11
CA SER A 58 7.15 -4.01 -3.83
C SER A 58 5.69 -3.91 -3.35
N THR A 59 5.33 -2.85 -2.63
CA THR A 59 3.92 -2.53 -2.29
C THR A 59 3.10 -2.26 -3.55
N LEU A 60 3.61 -1.43 -4.47
CA LEU A 60 2.94 -1.14 -5.75
C LEU A 60 2.79 -2.41 -6.60
N LYS A 61 3.83 -3.23 -6.68
CA LYS A 61 3.79 -4.53 -7.38
C LYS A 61 2.65 -5.40 -6.83
N ALA A 62 2.59 -5.58 -5.51
CA ALA A 62 1.52 -6.35 -4.87
C ALA A 62 0.12 -5.79 -5.17
N TYR A 63 -0.01 -4.46 -5.16
CA TYR A 63 -1.27 -3.78 -5.47
C TYR A 63 -1.72 -4.04 -6.91
N PHE A 64 -0.84 -3.84 -7.89
CA PHE A 64 -1.16 -4.06 -9.31
C PHE A 64 -1.36 -5.55 -9.66
N LEU A 65 -0.74 -6.47 -8.92
CA LEU A 65 -1.02 -7.91 -9.03
C LEU A 65 -2.32 -8.34 -8.33
N GLY A 66 -3.02 -7.43 -7.65
CA GLY A 66 -4.30 -7.73 -7.02
C GLY A 66 -4.20 -8.61 -5.77
N GLN A 67 -3.07 -8.61 -5.07
CA GLN A 67 -2.82 -9.39 -3.84
C GLN A 67 -3.55 -8.78 -2.62
N LYS A 68 -4.89 -8.77 -2.65
CA LYS A 68 -5.76 -8.09 -1.68
C LYS A 68 -5.52 -8.51 -0.24
N GLU A 69 -5.14 -9.76 -0.01
CA GLU A 69 -4.84 -10.32 1.30
C GLU A 69 -3.71 -9.59 2.03
N LEU A 70 -2.74 -9.05 1.30
CA LEU A 70 -1.63 -8.29 1.88
C LEU A 70 -2.05 -6.89 2.36
N PHE A 71 -3.18 -6.38 1.85
CA PHE A 71 -3.67 -5.04 2.14
C PHE A 71 -4.72 -4.97 3.25
N LYS A 72 -5.08 -6.11 3.86
CA LYS A 72 -6.02 -6.16 4.98
C LYS A 72 -5.62 -5.21 6.11
N GLY A 73 -6.57 -4.39 6.58
CA GLY A 73 -6.37 -3.42 7.64
C GLY A 73 -5.54 -2.19 7.25
N LEU A 74 -5.17 -2.03 5.98
CA LEU A 74 -4.48 -0.84 5.47
C LEU A 74 -5.47 0.14 4.82
N TYR A 75 -5.03 1.37 4.61
CA TYR A 75 -5.85 2.43 4.01
C TYR A 75 -6.46 2.01 2.67
N ILE A 76 -5.68 1.35 1.81
CA ILE A 76 -6.09 1.03 0.43
C ILE A 76 -7.24 0.03 0.35
N GLU A 77 -7.41 -0.86 1.33
CA GLU A 77 -8.54 -1.78 1.41
C GLU A 77 -9.87 -0.99 1.40
N LYS A 78 -10.01 -0.04 2.32
CA LYS A 78 -11.19 0.83 2.42
C LYS A 78 -11.33 1.77 1.21
N ALA A 79 -10.22 2.20 0.63
CA ALA A 79 -10.23 3.09 -0.54
C ALA A 79 -10.78 2.39 -1.79
N GLU A 80 -10.34 1.15 -2.05
CA GLU A 80 -10.82 0.33 -3.17
C GLU A 80 -12.30 -0.04 -3.02
N GLU A 81 -12.76 -0.38 -1.82
CA GLU A 81 -14.18 -0.64 -1.58
C GLU A 81 -15.06 0.56 -1.94
N LYS A 82 -14.65 1.77 -1.53
CA LYS A 82 -15.35 3.02 -1.87
C LYS A 82 -15.31 3.30 -3.37
N ALA A 83 -14.15 3.13 -4.01
CA ALA A 83 -13.99 3.33 -5.44
C ALA A 83 -14.87 2.36 -6.26
N GLY A 84 -14.92 1.09 -5.86
CA GLY A 84 -15.78 0.08 -6.48
C GLY A 84 -17.27 0.41 -6.38
N ARG A 85 -17.73 0.91 -5.23
CA ARG A 85 -19.12 1.39 -5.06
C ARG A 85 -19.43 2.58 -5.97
N ASN A 86 -18.52 3.54 -6.07
CA ASN A 86 -18.70 4.72 -6.94
C ASN A 86 -18.75 4.36 -8.43
N ARG A 87 -17.93 3.40 -8.86
CA ARG A 87 -17.95 2.89 -10.25
C ARG A 87 -19.28 2.21 -10.58
N LYS A 88 -19.82 1.38 -9.68
CA LYS A 88 -21.13 0.73 -9.85
C LYS A 88 -22.29 1.73 -9.90
N LYS A 89 -22.26 2.79 -9.08
CA LYS A 89 -23.29 3.85 -9.12
C LYS A 89 -23.30 4.62 -10.44
N ARG A 90 -22.14 4.82 -11.07
CA ARG A 90 -22.01 5.53 -12.35
C ARG A 90 -22.42 4.71 -13.58
N SER A 91 -22.45 3.38 -13.48
CA SER A 91 -22.87 2.51 -14.58
C SER A 91 -24.36 2.17 -14.58
N MET A 92 -25.10 2.62 -13.55
CA MET A 92 -26.53 2.33 -13.34
C MET A 92 -27.43 3.56 -13.48
N GLY A 93 -26.86 4.73 -13.80
CA GLY A 93 -27.58 5.94 -14.19
C GLY A 93 -27.07 6.40 -15.54
#